data_AF-A0A348UYX4-F1
#
_entry.id   AF-A0A348UYX4-F1
#
_cell.length_a   1.000
_cell.length_b   1.000
_cell.length_c   1.000
_cell.angle_alpha   90.00
_cell.angle_beta   90.00
_cell.angle_gamma   90.00
#
_symmetry.space_group_name_H-M   'P 1'
#
loop_
_entity.id
_entity.type
_entity.pdbx_description
1 polymer ?
#
loop_
_entity_poly.entity_id
_entity_poly.type
_entity_poly.pdbx_seq_one_letter_code
_entity_poly.pdbx_strand_id
1 'polypeptide(L)'
;MKYLVSILAAALLTAVCCNIGTAQAASEENQPWHLVFASDLAKIADPQKTDGLGYTLTEEESLDQAIKKAIIDNKAPACQVAKLAVGMNFNPYSVLSGIFKCGGKVGLDELCMCATEIGDTDPLLRELNLDDLPIDKTVMKQAADDAVAANLLTQDEVSQSQCLNDQGLAFTEPITPIERNDPAEGDPDYSP
;
A
#
# COMPACT_ATOMS: atom_id res chain seq x y z
N MET A 1 20.59 -79.05 6.77
CA MET A 1 19.97 -78.78 5.46
C MET A 1 18.61 -78.15 5.68
N LYS A 2 18.42 -76.95 5.12
CA LYS A 2 17.15 -76.23 4.87
C LYS A 2 16.54 -75.40 6.02
N TYR A 3 16.46 -74.10 5.71
CA TYR A 3 15.60 -73.03 6.27
C TYR A 3 16.09 -72.23 7.48
N LEU A 4 17.20 -71.49 7.32
CA LEU A 4 17.48 -70.28 8.12
C LEU A 4 18.29 -69.26 7.31
N VAL A 5 17.80 -68.86 6.14
CA VAL A 5 18.33 -67.73 5.36
C VAL A 5 17.15 -67.06 4.65
N SER A 6 17.11 -65.73 4.67
CA SER A 6 16.24 -64.84 3.87
C SER A 6 15.05 -64.15 4.56
N ILE A 7 15.21 -63.56 5.74
CA ILE A 7 14.45 -62.32 6.07
C ILE A 7 15.30 -61.33 6.88
N LEU A 8 16.56 -61.11 6.48
CA LEU A 8 17.40 -60.11 7.14
C LEU A 8 18.44 -59.51 6.17
N ALA A 9 17.95 -59.00 5.03
CA ALA A 9 18.66 -58.06 4.16
C ALA A 9 17.79 -57.76 2.93
N ALA A 10 16.79 -56.89 3.09
CA ALA A 10 16.20 -56.17 1.98
C ALA A 10 16.05 -54.71 2.42
N ALA A 11 17.03 -53.90 2.00
CA ALA A 11 16.92 -52.49 1.60
C ALA A 11 15.90 -51.64 2.40
N LEU A 12 16.29 -50.76 3.34
CA LEU A 12 17.00 -49.50 3.10
C LEU A 12 16.57 -48.83 1.78
N LEU A 13 15.71 -47.80 1.91
CA LEU A 13 15.25 -46.79 0.93
C LEU A 13 13.74 -46.83 0.62
N THR A 14 12.94 -46.26 1.53
CA THR A 14 11.76 -45.41 1.19
C THR A 14 11.34 -44.63 2.43
N ALA A 15 12.26 -43.81 2.94
CA ALA A 15 11.94 -42.66 3.79
C ALA A 15 12.03 -41.40 2.92
N VAL A 16 11.15 -41.29 1.91
CA VAL A 16 11.01 -40.09 1.09
C VAL A 16 9.55 -39.95 0.69
N CYS A 17 8.92 -38.89 1.21
CA CYS A 17 7.76 -38.17 0.68
C CYS A 17 6.46 -38.95 0.38
N CYS A 18 5.70 -39.28 1.43
CA CYS A 18 4.24 -39.46 1.33
C CYS A 18 3.47 -38.41 2.17
N ASN A 19 3.97 -37.18 2.25
CA ASN A 19 3.11 -36.01 2.51
C ASN A 19 2.54 -35.53 1.18
N ILE A 20 1.80 -36.41 0.48
CA ILE A 20 0.95 -35.99 -0.62
C ILE A 20 -0.29 -35.38 0.01
N GLY A 21 -0.24 -34.05 0.12
CA GLY A 21 -1.36 -33.22 -0.28
C GLY A 21 -2.67 -33.42 0.48
N THR A 22 -2.66 -33.25 1.79
CA THR A 22 -3.65 -32.34 2.34
C THR A 22 -3.12 -30.93 2.11
N ALA A 23 -3.28 -30.43 0.87
CA ALA A 23 -3.54 -29.02 0.71
C ALA A 23 -4.86 -28.80 1.47
N GLN A 24 -4.76 -28.57 2.78
CA GLN A 24 -5.81 -27.90 3.49
C GLN A 24 -5.95 -26.59 2.72
N ALA A 25 -6.99 -26.52 1.90
CA ALA A 25 -7.74 -25.30 1.73
C ALA A 25 -8.12 -24.88 3.15
N ALA A 26 -7.18 -24.23 3.85
CA ALA A 26 -7.53 -23.33 4.91
C ALA A 26 -8.49 -22.37 4.23
N SER A 27 -9.78 -22.49 4.57
CA SER A 27 -10.80 -21.59 4.06
C SER A 27 -10.24 -20.17 4.22
N GLU A 28 -10.14 -19.43 3.12
CA GLU A 28 -9.67 -18.04 3.13
C GLU A 28 -10.47 -17.20 4.14
N GLU A 29 -11.68 -17.64 4.53
CA GLU A 29 -12.54 -16.99 5.52
C GLU A 29 -11.94 -16.80 6.91
N ASN A 30 -10.93 -17.57 7.32
CA ASN A 30 -10.37 -17.48 8.69
C ASN A 30 -8.90 -17.04 8.75
N GLN A 31 -8.29 -16.69 7.62
CA GLN A 31 -6.90 -16.21 7.64
C GLN A 31 -6.83 -14.72 8.01
N PRO A 32 -5.81 -14.29 8.77
CA PRO A 32 -5.53 -12.89 8.98
C PRO A 32 -5.38 -12.14 7.66
N TRP A 33 -5.97 -10.93 7.58
CA TRP A 33 -6.03 -10.15 6.34
C TRP A 33 -4.64 -9.90 5.73
N HIS A 34 -3.61 -9.71 6.56
CA HIS A 34 -2.25 -9.39 6.08
C HIS A 34 -1.59 -10.57 5.39
N LEU A 35 -1.90 -11.80 5.80
CA LEU A 35 -1.43 -13.01 5.13
C LEU A 35 -2.14 -13.22 3.79
N VAL A 36 -3.46 -12.97 3.75
CA VAL A 36 -4.25 -13.02 2.51
C VAL A 36 -3.72 -11.98 1.52
N PHE A 37 -3.51 -10.75 1.98
CA PHE A 37 -2.99 -9.65 1.17
C PHE A 37 -1.57 -9.92 0.67
N ALA A 38 -0.65 -10.36 1.52
CA ALA A 38 0.71 -10.74 1.12
C ALA A 38 0.71 -11.88 0.07
N SER A 39 -0.17 -12.87 0.25
CA SER A 39 -0.36 -13.93 -0.74
C SER A 39 -0.85 -13.38 -2.08
N ASP A 40 -1.83 -12.49 -2.08
CA ASP A 40 -2.35 -11.87 -3.30
C ASP A 40 -1.28 -11.02 -4.00
N LEU A 41 -0.46 -10.27 -3.26
CA LEU A 41 0.70 -9.55 -3.79
C LEU A 41 1.77 -10.48 -4.39
N ALA A 42 2.08 -11.60 -3.72
CA ALA A 42 3.03 -12.58 -4.24
C ALA A 42 2.58 -13.18 -5.60
N LYS A 43 1.29 -13.47 -5.75
CA LYS A 43 0.70 -13.93 -7.02
C LYS A 43 0.76 -12.87 -8.12
N ILE A 44 0.76 -11.59 -7.76
CA ILE A 44 0.88 -10.49 -8.73
C ILE A 44 2.30 -10.40 -9.29
N ALA A 45 3.30 -10.63 -8.45
CA ALA A 45 4.72 -10.58 -8.80
C ALA A 45 5.21 -11.79 -9.63
N ASP A 46 4.56 -12.95 -9.52
CA ASP A 46 4.86 -14.16 -10.31
C ASP A 46 3.67 -14.55 -11.21
N PRO A 47 3.67 -14.15 -12.50
CA PRO A 47 2.46 -14.10 -13.31
C PRO A 47 1.97 -15.48 -13.77
N GLN A 48 0.98 -16.01 -13.07
CA GLN A 48 -0.07 -16.85 -13.65
C GLN A 48 -1.43 -16.17 -13.39
N LYS A 49 -1.77 -15.14 -14.16
CA LYS A 49 -2.93 -14.28 -13.91
C LYS A 49 -4.14 -14.69 -14.74
N THR A 50 -5.20 -15.10 -14.05
CA THR A 50 -6.58 -15.12 -14.58
C THR A 50 -7.54 -14.69 -13.47
N ASP A 51 -8.52 -13.84 -13.76
CA ASP A 51 -9.63 -13.53 -12.86
C ASP A 51 -10.54 -14.77 -12.64
N GLY A 52 -11.60 -14.64 -11.84
CA GLY A 52 -12.58 -15.70 -11.61
C GLY A 52 -13.36 -16.16 -12.86
N LEU A 53 -13.12 -15.52 -14.02
CA LEU A 53 -13.69 -15.80 -15.33
C LEU A 53 -12.63 -16.24 -16.36
N GLY A 54 -11.35 -16.32 -15.98
CA GLY A 54 -10.26 -16.74 -16.87
C GLY A 54 -9.50 -15.62 -17.59
N TYR A 55 -9.76 -14.34 -17.32
CA TYR A 55 -9.12 -13.20 -17.99
C TYR A 55 -7.83 -12.76 -17.29
N THR A 56 -6.76 -12.57 -18.06
CA THR A 56 -5.50 -12.02 -17.55
C THR A 56 -5.68 -10.55 -17.16
N LEU A 57 -5.60 -10.26 -15.86
CA LEU A 57 -5.55 -8.89 -15.34
C LEU A 57 -4.14 -8.31 -15.51
N THR A 58 -4.07 -7.00 -15.74
CA THR A 58 -2.82 -6.26 -15.62
C THR A 58 -2.31 -6.26 -14.17
N GLU A 59 -1.03 -5.92 -13.98
CA GLU A 59 -0.47 -5.76 -12.63
C GLU A 59 -1.19 -4.69 -11.82
N GLU A 60 -1.52 -3.56 -12.45
CA GLU A 60 -2.25 -2.45 -11.83
C GLU A 60 -3.65 -2.88 -11.40
N GLU A 61 -4.42 -3.52 -12.29
CA GLU A 61 -5.78 -3.99 -11.95
C GLU A 61 -5.77 -5.04 -10.83
N SER A 62 -4.77 -5.93 -10.84
CA SER A 62 -4.63 -6.93 -9.80
C SER A 62 -4.27 -6.30 -8.45
N LEU A 63 -3.40 -5.28 -8.46
CA LEU A 63 -3.03 -4.53 -7.27
C LEU A 63 -4.22 -3.76 -6.69
N ASP A 64 -4.98 -3.06 -7.54
CA ASP A 64 -6.19 -2.34 -7.15
C ASP A 64 -7.23 -3.28 -6.50
N GLN A 65 -7.40 -4.49 -7.05
CA GLN A 65 -8.28 -5.51 -6.48
C GLN A 65 -7.77 -6.02 -5.12
N ALA A 66 -6.47 -6.30 -4.99
CA ALA A 66 -5.88 -6.75 -3.73
C ALA A 66 -6.01 -5.69 -2.62
N ILE A 67 -5.74 -4.43 -2.94
CA ILE A 67 -5.89 -3.29 -2.02
C ILE A 67 -7.35 -3.14 -1.60
N LYS A 68 -8.29 -3.17 -2.56
CA LYS A 68 -9.72 -3.07 -2.27
C LYS A 68 -10.19 -4.21 -1.38
N LYS A 69 -9.79 -5.45 -1.66
CA LYS A 69 -10.11 -6.62 -0.82
C LYS A 69 -9.57 -6.46 0.60
N ALA A 70 -8.35 -5.96 0.76
CA ALA A 70 -7.77 -5.71 2.09
C ALA A 70 -8.55 -4.64 2.86
N ILE A 71 -8.77 -3.46 2.27
CA ILE A 71 -9.35 -2.31 2.98
C ILE A 71 -10.87 -2.43 3.13
N ILE A 72 -11.59 -2.83 2.08
CA ILE A 72 -13.06 -2.83 2.07
C ILE A 72 -13.61 -4.11 2.66
N ASP A 73 -13.13 -5.26 2.21
CA ASP A 73 -13.72 -6.54 2.60
C ASP A 73 -13.17 -7.00 3.95
N ASN A 74 -11.87 -6.80 4.18
CA ASN A 74 -11.19 -7.22 5.41
C ASN A 74 -10.95 -6.10 6.44
N LYS A 75 -11.38 -4.86 6.15
CA LYS A 75 -11.25 -3.70 7.05
C LYS A 75 -9.82 -3.43 7.50
N ALA A 76 -8.84 -3.76 6.67
CA ALA A 76 -7.43 -3.51 6.95
C ALA A 76 -7.15 -1.99 7.05
N PRO A 77 -6.31 -1.55 7.99
CA PRO A 77 -5.85 -0.17 8.03
C PRO A 77 -5.03 0.17 6.78
N ALA A 78 -5.38 1.26 6.09
CA ALA A 78 -4.72 1.70 4.85
C ALA A 78 -3.20 1.88 5.03
N CYS A 79 -2.79 2.35 6.21
CA CYS A 79 -1.39 2.45 6.62
C CYS A 79 -0.62 1.13 6.47
N GLN A 80 -1.16 0.06 7.06
CA GLN A 80 -0.52 -1.24 7.10
C GLN A 80 -0.53 -1.89 5.72
N VAL A 81 -1.59 -1.66 4.93
CA VAL A 81 -1.66 -2.05 3.52
C VAL A 81 -0.53 -1.40 2.72
N ALA A 82 -0.30 -0.09 2.90
CA ALA A 82 0.77 0.63 2.22
C ALA A 82 2.16 0.08 2.59
N LYS A 83 2.44 -0.03 3.89
CA LYS A 83 3.73 -0.55 4.40
C LYS A 83 4.03 -1.95 3.90
N LEU A 84 3.05 -2.85 3.97
CA LEU A 84 3.23 -4.24 3.54
C LEU A 84 3.52 -4.33 2.05
N ALA A 85 2.74 -3.64 1.20
CA ALA A 85 2.95 -3.68 -0.24
C ALA A 85 4.32 -3.10 -0.64
N VAL A 86 4.73 -1.97 -0.04
CA VAL A 86 6.03 -1.36 -0.29
C VAL A 86 7.17 -2.24 0.23
N GLY A 87 7.02 -2.87 1.40
CA GLY A 87 7.97 -3.84 1.93
C GLY A 87 8.12 -5.08 1.03
N MET A 88 7.08 -5.43 0.26
CA MET A 88 7.11 -6.46 -0.78
C MET A 88 7.60 -5.93 -2.15
N ASN A 89 8.20 -4.73 -2.20
CA ASN A 89 8.76 -4.07 -3.37
C ASN A 89 7.74 -3.58 -4.42
N PHE A 90 6.47 -3.40 -4.06
CA PHE A 90 5.53 -2.71 -4.95
C PHE A 90 5.83 -1.21 -5.02
N ASN A 91 5.55 -0.60 -6.18
CA ASN A 91 5.77 0.82 -6.38
C ASN A 91 4.88 1.64 -5.42
N PRO A 92 5.47 2.52 -4.57
CA PRO A 92 4.70 3.27 -3.58
C PRO A 92 3.62 4.18 -4.18
N TYR A 93 3.87 4.79 -5.33
CA TYR A 93 2.88 5.64 -6.00
C TYR A 93 1.66 4.81 -6.44
N SER A 94 1.88 3.64 -7.06
CA SER A 94 0.79 2.75 -7.47
C SER A 94 -0.04 2.27 -6.29
N VAL A 95 0.61 1.92 -5.17
CA VAL A 95 -0.05 1.50 -3.94
C VAL A 95 -0.92 2.62 -3.36
N LEU A 96 -0.38 3.83 -3.22
CA LEU A 96 -1.13 4.98 -2.70
C LEU A 96 -2.31 5.35 -3.61
N SER A 97 -2.09 5.36 -4.93
CA SER A 97 -3.16 5.59 -5.91
C SER A 97 -4.29 4.57 -5.75
N GLY A 98 -3.96 3.28 -5.63
CA GLY A 98 -4.94 2.22 -5.38
C GLY A 98 -5.70 2.40 -4.05
N ILE A 99 -5.01 2.84 -2.99
CA ILE A 99 -5.63 3.14 -1.69
C ILE A 99 -6.64 4.28 -1.83
N PHE A 100 -6.31 5.38 -2.50
CA PHE A 100 -7.27 6.48 -2.70
C PHE A 100 -8.45 6.07 -3.59
N LYS A 101 -8.22 5.23 -4.60
CA LYS A 101 -9.26 4.70 -5.51
C LYS A 101 -10.22 3.71 -4.84
N CYS A 102 -9.84 3.04 -3.74
CA CYS A 102 -10.60 1.89 -3.22
C CYS A 102 -12.00 2.24 -2.64
N GLY A 103 -12.33 3.54 -2.50
CA GLY A 103 -13.64 4.03 -2.06
C GLY A 103 -13.88 3.93 -0.54
N GLY A 104 -12.88 3.47 0.21
CA GLY A 104 -12.88 3.49 1.67
C GLY A 104 -12.56 4.90 2.19
N LYS A 105 -13.09 5.26 3.37
CA LYS A 105 -12.68 6.51 4.03
C LYS A 105 -11.26 6.33 4.56
N VAL A 106 -10.31 7.04 3.98
CA VAL A 106 -8.90 7.03 4.38
C VAL A 106 -8.54 8.40 4.94
N GLY A 107 -8.05 8.46 6.18
CA GLY A 107 -7.51 9.69 6.73
C GLY A 107 -6.17 10.01 6.08
N LEU A 108 -6.10 11.08 5.29
CA LEU A 108 -4.86 11.46 4.58
C LEU A 108 -3.69 11.69 5.55
N ASP A 109 -3.93 12.40 6.65
CA ASP A 109 -2.86 12.73 7.60
C ASP A 109 -2.35 11.48 8.33
N GLU A 110 -3.25 10.58 8.74
CA GLU A 110 -2.91 9.30 9.35
C GLU A 110 -2.09 8.43 8.39
N LEU A 111 -2.52 8.32 7.14
CA LEU A 111 -1.79 7.59 6.11
C LEU A 111 -0.42 8.23 5.83
N CYS A 112 -0.36 9.56 5.73
CA CYS A 112 0.87 10.30 5.48
C CYS A 112 1.89 10.10 6.59
N MET A 113 1.52 10.36 7.85
CA MET A 113 2.43 10.22 8.97
C MET A 113 2.96 8.79 9.05
N CYS A 114 2.06 7.82 9.03
CA CYS A 114 2.47 6.44 9.26
C CYS A 114 3.28 5.86 8.11
N ALA A 115 3.00 6.24 6.86
CA ALA A 115 3.69 5.69 5.69
C ALA A 115 5.05 6.35 5.48
N THR A 116 5.25 7.58 5.97
CA THR A 116 6.49 8.35 5.75
C THR A 116 7.48 8.22 6.91
N GLU A 117 7.03 7.74 8.08
CA GLU A 117 7.85 7.52 9.26
C GLU A 117 8.24 6.05 9.45
N ILE A 118 9.51 5.84 9.85
CA ILE A 118 10.02 4.55 10.31
C ILE A 118 9.86 4.49 11.83
N GLY A 119 9.17 3.48 12.34
CA GLY A 119 8.99 3.24 13.78
C GLY A 119 9.73 1.98 14.26
N ASP A 120 9.49 1.59 15.51
CA ASP A 120 9.81 0.22 15.94
C ASP A 120 9.08 -0.76 15.01
N THR A 121 9.81 -1.71 14.44
CA THR A 121 9.36 -2.58 13.33
C THR A 121 7.93 -3.06 13.53
N ASP A 122 7.03 -2.67 12.60
CA ASP A 122 5.62 -3.08 12.60
C ASP A 122 5.55 -4.62 12.78
N PRO A 123 4.82 -5.13 13.79
CA PRO A 123 4.74 -6.56 14.07
C PRO A 123 4.33 -7.41 12.85
N LEU A 124 3.50 -6.85 11.95
CA LEU A 124 3.06 -7.53 10.73
C LEU A 124 4.19 -7.67 9.71
N LEU A 125 4.98 -6.62 9.52
CA LEU A 125 6.15 -6.67 8.64
C LEU A 125 7.19 -7.65 9.18
N ARG A 126 7.40 -7.65 10.50
CA ARG A 126 8.31 -8.60 11.15
C ARG A 126 7.86 -10.05 10.99
N GLU A 127 6.57 -10.34 11.10
CA GLU A 127 6.03 -11.68 10.87
C GLU A 127 6.34 -12.18 9.45
N LEU A 128 6.31 -11.27 8.47
CA LEU A 128 6.57 -11.54 7.06
C LEU A 128 8.05 -11.41 6.66
N ASN A 129 8.94 -11.08 7.59
CA ASN A 129 10.35 -10.74 7.35
C ASN A 129 10.53 -9.64 6.28
N LEU A 130 9.69 -8.61 6.34
CA LEU A 130 9.75 -7.45 5.45
C LEU A 130 10.40 -6.25 6.16
N ASP A 131 11.06 -5.41 5.37
CA ASP A 131 11.62 -4.15 5.84
C ASP A 131 10.52 -3.08 5.96
N ASP A 132 10.60 -2.24 7.01
CA ASP A 132 9.76 -1.04 7.14
C ASP A 132 10.38 0.11 6.33
N LEU A 133 9.94 0.24 5.08
CA LEU A 133 10.44 1.23 4.13
C LEU A 133 9.53 2.46 4.13
N PRO A 134 10.06 3.67 4.43
CA PRO A 134 9.26 4.88 4.40
C PRO A 134 8.93 5.26 2.95
N ILE A 135 7.70 5.71 2.73
CA ILE A 135 7.27 6.31 1.47
C ILE A 135 7.66 7.79 1.47
N ASP A 136 8.29 8.24 0.39
CA ASP A 136 8.69 9.63 0.24
C ASP A 136 7.46 10.58 0.25
N LYS A 137 7.53 11.68 1.01
CA LYS A 137 6.43 12.65 1.13
C LYS A 137 6.07 13.32 -0.21
N THR A 138 7.01 13.44 -1.14
CA THR A 138 6.74 13.95 -2.49
C THR A 138 5.91 12.95 -3.31
N VAL A 139 6.15 11.64 -3.14
CA VAL A 139 5.34 10.59 -3.76
C VAL A 139 3.94 10.57 -3.15
N MET A 140 3.84 10.73 -1.82
CA MET A 140 2.56 10.91 -1.12
C MET A 140 1.78 12.11 -1.66
N LYS A 141 2.44 13.26 -1.80
CA LYS A 141 1.83 14.48 -2.34
C LYS A 141 1.35 14.27 -3.77
N GLN A 142 2.16 13.67 -4.63
CA GLN A 142 1.78 13.42 -6.02
C GLN A 142 0.52 12.52 -6.10
N ALA A 143 0.50 11.41 -5.35
CA ALA A 143 -0.67 10.54 -5.31
C ALA A 143 -1.92 11.23 -4.75
N ALA A 144 -1.76 12.09 -3.73
CA ALA A 144 -2.86 12.88 -3.17
C ALA A 144 -3.39 13.93 -4.16
N ASP A 145 -2.52 14.58 -4.94
CA ASP A 145 -2.93 15.53 -5.98
C ASP A 145 -3.72 14.85 -7.11
N ASP A 146 -3.27 13.67 -7.54
CA ASP A 146 -3.98 12.90 -8.55
C ASP A 146 -5.34 12.41 -8.02
N ALA A 147 -5.42 12.07 -6.72
CA ALA A 147 -6.68 11.78 -6.05
C ALA A 147 -7.61 13.01 -5.99
N VAL A 148 -7.08 14.22 -5.79
CA VAL A 148 -7.85 15.47 -5.90
C VAL A 148 -8.36 15.68 -7.32
N ALA A 149 -7.51 15.51 -8.34
CA ALA A 149 -7.90 15.64 -9.74
C ALA A 149 -8.98 14.61 -10.14
N ALA A 150 -8.97 13.44 -9.50
CA ALA A 150 -9.99 12.40 -9.65
C ALA A 150 -11.25 12.61 -8.79
N ASN A 151 -11.33 13.70 -8.00
CA ASN A 151 -12.40 13.98 -7.03
C ASN A 151 -12.56 12.91 -5.92
N LEU A 152 -11.48 12.24 -5.56
CA LEU A 152 -11.42 11.26 -4.47
C LEU A 152 -11.02 11.90 -3.13
N LEU A 153 -10.31 13.02 -3.20
CA LEU A 153 -9.97 13.90 -2.07
C LEU A 153 -10.33 15.34 -2.42
N THR A 154 -10.52 16.16 -1.39
CA THR A 154 -10.67 17.61 -1.55
C THR A 154 -9.32 18.32 -1.44
N GLN A 155 -9.22 19.51 -2.05
CA GLN A 155 -8.04 20.38 -1.86
C GLN A 155 -7.86 20.77 -0.39
N ASP A 156 -8.96 20.95 0.35
CA ASP A 156 -8.93 21.29 1.78
C ASP A 156 -8.30 20.16 2.60
N GLU A 157 -8.65 18.90 2.33
CA GLU A 157 -8.03 17.74 3.01
C GLU A 157 -6.52 17.70 2.80
N VAL A 158 -6.04 17.97 1.58
CA VAL A 158 -4.59 18.02 1.28
C VAL A 158 -3.93 19.24 1.94
N SER A 159 -4.59 20.40 1.92
CA SER A 159 -4.09 21.66 2.51
C SER A 159 -3.99 21.58 4.03
N GLN A 160 -4.87 20.81 4.68
CA GLN A 160 -4.92 20.66 6.13
C GLN A 160 -4.01 19.55 6.66
N SER A 161 -3.40 18.72 5.82
CA SER A 161 -2.49 17.66 6.28
C SER A 161 -1.25 18.27 6.92
N GLN A 162 -1.07 18.04 8.22
CA GLN A 162 0.11 18.50 8.97
C GLN A 162 1.37 17.82 8.43
N CYS A 163 1.28 16.52 8.15
CA CYS A 163 2.38 15.72 7.62
C CYS A 163 2.98 16.29 6.32
N LEU A 164 2.14 16.83 5.43
CA LEU A 164 2.58 17.48 4.18
C LEU A 164 2.98 18.95 4.40
N ASN A 165 2.29 19.67 5.29
CA ASN A 165 2.59 21.06 5.62
C ASN A 165 4.01 21.25 6.19
N ASP A 166 4.46 20.33 7.04
CA ASP A 166 5.78 20.43 7.71
C ASP A 166 6.96 20.54 6.74
N GLN A 167 6.78 20.11 5.48
CA GLN A 167 7.80 20.21 4.43
C GLN A 167 7.45 21.21 3.31
N GLY A 168 6.42 22.03 3.50
CA GLY A 168 5.92 22.93 2.46
C GLY A 168 5.36 22.19 1.24
N LEU A 169 4.94 20.93 1.43
CA LEU A 169 4.37 20.08 0.39
C LEU A 169 2.85 20.07 0.42
N ALA A 170 2.18 20.75 1.36
CA ALA A 170 0.73 20.91 1.28
C ALA A 170 0.34 21.82 0.11
N PHE A 171 -0.93 21.77 -0.30
CA PHE A 171 -1.44 22.71 -1.30
C PHE A 171 -1.37 24.13 -0.70
N THR A 172 -0.59 25.01 -1.33
CA THR A 172 -0.62 26.44 -1.03
C THR A 172 -1.51 27.12 -2.06
N GLU A 173 -2.63 27.70 -1.62
CA GLU A 173 -3.38 28.61 -2.49
C GLU A 173 -2.42 29.67 -3.03
N PRO A 174 -2.47 29.99 -4.34
CA PRO A 174 -1.72 31.11 -4.86
C PRO A 174 -2.16 32.36 -4.11
N ILE A 175 -1.23 33.00 -3.41
CA ILE A 175 -1.47 34.29 -2.76
C ILE A 175 -1.87 35.25 -3.89
N THR A 176 -3.16 35.57 -3.99
CA THR A 176 -3.60 36.69 -4.81
C THR A 176 -2.89 37.92 -4.26
N PRO A 177 -2.06 38.61 -5.08
CA PRO A 177 -1.44 39.84 -4.63
C PRO A 177 -2.56 40.76 -4.15
N ILE A 178 -2.49 41.21 -2.90
CA ILE A 178 -3.36 42.27 -2.42
C ILE A 178 -3.05 43.45 -3.35
N GLU A 179 -3.97 43.79 -4.26
CA GLU A 179 -3.91 45.06 -4.97
C GLU A 179 -3.93 46.14 -3.89
N ARG A 180 -2.75 46.63 -3.57
CA ARG A 180 -2.58 47.78 -2.70
C ARG A 180 -3.05 48.97 -3.53
N ASN A 181 -4.34 49.28 -3.43
CA ASN A 181 -4.89 50.57 -3.83
C ASN A 181 -4.34 51.62 -2.87
N ASP A 182 -3.03 51.88 -2.96
CA ASP A 182 -2.44 53.06 -2.34
C ASP A 182 -3.05 54.27 -3.08
N PRO A 183 -3.77 55.16 -2.38
CA PRO A 183 -4.21 56.41 -3.00
C PRO A 183 -2.96 57.14 -3.47
N ALA A 184 -2.96 57.53 -4.75
CA ALA A 184 -1.87 58.29 -5.37
C ALA A 184 -1.43 59.41 -4.42
N GLU A 185 -0.14 59.41 -4.08
CA GLU A 185 0.50 60.50 -3.35
C GLU A 185 0.16 61.81 -4.07
N GLY A 186 -0.74 62.58 -3.45
CA GLY A 186 -1.07 63.92 -3.90
C GLY A 186 0.17 64.78 -3.71
N ASP A 187 0.78 65.16 -4.82
CA ASP A 187 1.90 66.09 -4.93
C ASP A 187 1.63 67.34 -4.07
N PRO A 188 2.40 67.63 -3.01
CA PRO A 188 2.25 68.88 -2.28
C PRO A 188 2.88 70.01 -3.10
N ASP A 189 2.02 70.72 -3.83
CA ASP A 189 2.30 71.99 -4.52
C ASP A 189 2.93 73.00 -3.55
N TYR A 190 4.26 73.10 -3.57
CA TYR A 190 5.02 74.18 -2.95
C TYR A 190 5.23 75.29 -3.98
N SER A 191 4.40 76.33 -3.90
CA SER A 191 4.63 77.60 -4.59
C SER A 191 5.54 78.53 -3.75
N PRO A 192 6.33 79.40 -4.41
CA PRO A 192 7.62 79.92 -3.94
C PRO A 192 7.59 80.96 -2.80
#